data_AF-A0A1Q4Y6V9-F1
#
_entry.id   AF-A0A1Q4Y6V9-F1
#
_cell.length_a   1.000
_cell.length_b   1.000
_cell.length_c   1.000
_cell.angle_alpha   90.00
_cell.angle_beta   90.00
_cell.angle_gamma   90.00
#
_symmetry.space_group_name_H-M   'P 1'
#
loop_
_entity.id
_entity.type
_entity.pdbx_description
1 polymer ?
#
loop_
_entity_poly.entity_id
_entity_poly.type
_entity_poly.pdbx_seq_one_letter_code
_entity_poly.pdbx_strand_id
1 'polypeptide(L)'
;MQVEPGQILALKARYEAVRDTIQAFVDLEGYNLLGSPLAEDDVSEDAASVFRENADTAIEVARHFIRELNLNIEQLDQAARTYGLAEDTNKTNIQQTGGL
;
A
#
# COMPACT_ATOMS: atom_id res chain seq x y z
N MET A 1 10.16 -14.28 23.01
CA MET A 1 9.90 -14.33 21.56
C MET A 1 11.18 -13.86 20.87
N GLN A 2 11.79 -14.70 20.04
CA GLN A 2 13.01 -14.36 19.30
C GLN A 2 12.58 -14.06 17.86
N VAL A 3 12.90 -12.86 17.38
CA VAL A 3 12.52 -12.43 16.02
C VAL A 3 13.73 -12.66 15.12
N GLU A 4 13.58 -13.53 14.14
CA GLU A 4 14.64 -13.80 13.17
C GLU A 4 14.79 -12.61 12.22
N PRO A 5 16.00 -12.03 12.10
CA PRO A 5 16.22 -10.83 11.30
C PRO A 5 15.78 -10.99 9.82
N GLY A 6 16.02 -12.15 9.21
CA GLY A 6 15.56 -12.44 7.84
C GLY A 6 14.03 -12.47 7.69
N GLN A 7 13.30 -12.80 8.77
CA GLN A 7 11.84 -12.77 8.78
C GLN A 7 11.30 -11.33 8.81
N ILE A 8 12.05 -10.36 9.36
CA ILE A 8 11.70 -8.93 9.32
C ILE A 8 11.71 -8.43 7.87
N LEU A 9 12.76 -8.76 7.11
CA LEU A 9 12.87 -8.38 5.70
C LEU A 9 11.79 -9.05 4.84
N ALA A 10 11.53 -10.35 5.08
CA ALA A 10 10.46 -11.06 4.38
C ALA A 10 9.08 -10.45 4.68
N LEU A 11 8.83 -10.06 5.93
CA LEU A 11 7.60 -9.39 6.32
C LEU A 11 7.48 -8.01 5.68
N LYS A 12 8.56 -7.22 5.66
CA LYS A 12 8.61 -5.91 4.98
C LYS A 12 8.24 -6.03 3.51
N ALA A 13 8.86 -6.98 2.79
CA ALA A 13 8.57 -7.21 1.38
C ALA A 13 7.10 -7.60 1.13
N ARG A 14 6.50 -8.38 2.02
CA ARG A 14 5.06 -8.72 1.95
C ARG A 14 4.18 -7.50 2.18
N TYR A 15 4.53 -6.63 3.13
CA TYR A 15 3.80 -5.38 3.36
C TYR A 15 3.90 -4.44 2.15
N GLU A 16 5.07 -4.31 1.55
CA GLU A 16 5.29 -3.52 0.33
C GLU A 16 4.41 -4.04 -0.82
N ALA A 17 4.38 -5.35 -1.06
CA ALA A 17 3.54 -5.94 -2.10
C ALA A 17 2.03 -5.69 -1.88
N VAL A 18 1.55 -5.77 -0.63
CA VAL A 18 0.16 -5.47 -0.29
C VAL A 18 -0.14 -3.98 -0.51
N ARG A 19 0.75 -3.09 -0.05
CA ARG A 19 0.62 -1.65 -0.27
C ARG A 19 0.50 -1.33 -1.75
N ASP A 20 1.39 -1.89 -2.57
CA ASP A 20 1.43 -1.62 -4.02
C ASP A 20 0.14 -2.09 -4.71
N THR A 21 -0.40 -3.25 -4.30
CA THR A 21 -1.67 -3.77 -4.80
C THR A 21 -2.83 -2.82 -4.49
N ILE A 22 -2.88 -2.31 -3.25
CA ILE A 22 -3.98 -1.43 -2.80
C ILE A 22 -3.81 -0.03 -3.39
N GLN A 23 -2.58 0.47 -3.53
CA GLN A 23 -2.32 1.73 -4.21
C GLN A 23 -2.79 1.67 -5.66
N ALA A 24 -2.47 0.60 -6.40
CA ALA A 24 -2.94 0.42 -7.76
C ALA A 24 -4.47 0.36 -7.85
N PHE A 25 -5.13 -0.30 -6.90
CA PHE A 25 -6.60 -0.31 -6.79
C PHE A 25 -7.17 1.10 -6.58
N VAL A 26 -6.62 1.86 -5.63
CA VAL A 26 -7.07 3.23 -5.33
C VAL A 26 -6.86 4.16 -6.53
N ASP A 27 -5.73 4.02 -7.22
CA ASP A 27 -5.43 4.83 -8.39
C ASP A 27 -6.41 4.51 -9.53
N LEU A 28 -6.66 3.22 -9.81
CA LEU A 28 -7.59 2.79 -10.86
C LEU A 28 -9.04 3.18 -10.56
N GLU A 29 -9.56 2.79 -9.40
CA GLU A 29 -10.96 3.00 -9.06
C GLU A 29 -11.26 4.45 -8.68
N GLY A 30 -10.27 5.17 -8.15
CA GLY A 30 -10.37 6.61 -7.94
C GLY A 30 -10.69 7.36 -9.23
N TYR A 31 -10.18 6.92 -10.39
CA TYR A 31 -10.56 7.48 -11.68
C TYR A 31 -11.93 6.98 -12.18
N ASN A 32 -12.24 5.70 -11.99
CA ASN A 32 -13.52 5.11 -12.45
C ASN A 32 -14.74 5.68 -11.71
N LEU A 33 -14.56 6.07 -10.44
CA LEU A 33 -15.63 6.60 -9.59
C LEU A 33 -15.96 8.08 -9.88
N LEU A 34 -15.18 8.79 -10.71
CA LEU A 34 -15.44 10.18 -11.12
C LEU A 34 -16.59 10.32 -12.15
N GLY A 35 -17.49 9.35 -12.25
CA GLY A 35 -18.63 9.37 -13.17
C GLY A 35 -19.57 10.55 -12.91
N SER A 36 -20.04 11.19 -14.00
CA SER A 36 -21.08 12.22 -13.93
C SER A 36 -22.49 11.59 -13.88
N PRO A 37 -23.48 12.29 -13.30
CA PRO A 37 -24.88 11.84 -13.31
C PRO A 37 -25.36 11.57 -14.74
N LEU A 38 -26.14 10.49 -14.92
CA LEU A 38 -26.69 10.10 -16.22
C LEU A 38 -27.96 10.89 -16.61
N ALA A 39 -28.60 11.57 -15.65
CA ALA A 39 -29.81 12.37 -15.86
C ALA A 39 -29.86 13.54 -14.86
N GLU A 40 -30.47 14.65 -15.28
CA GLU A 40 -30.62 15.92 -14.52
C GLU A 40 -31.97 16.00 -13.76
N ASP A 41 -32.58 14.87 -13.43
CA ASP A 41 -33.78 14.87 -12.57
C ASP A 41 -33.41 14.84 -11.09
N ASP A 42 -34.24 15.45 -10.24
CA ASP A 42 -33.99 15.60 -8.80
C ASP A 42 -33.66 14.26 -8.10
N VAL A 43 -34.25 13.14 -8.55
CA VAL A 43 -34.00 11.81 -7.95
C VAL A 43 -32.63 11.28 -8.37
N SER A 44 -32.25 11.48 -9.64
CA SER A 44 -30.93 11.12 -10.16
C SER A 44 -29.81 11.95 -9.57
N GLU A 45 -30.04 13.24 -9.28
CA GLU A 45 -29.07 14.11 -8.61
C GLU A 45 -28.84 13.69 -7.15
N ASP A 46 -29.91 13.45 -6.38
CA ASP A 46 -29.82 12.97 -4.99
C ASP A 46 -29.10 11.60 -4.93
N ALA A 47 -29.47 10.66 -5.80
CA ALA A 47 -28.82 9.36 -5.87
C ALA A 47 -27.33 9.48 -6.23
N ALA A 48 -26.98 10.34 -7.20
CA ALA A 48 -25.60 10.58 -7.59
C ALA A 48 -24.77 11.16 -6.43
N SER A 49 -25.36 12.04 -5.61
CA SER A 49 -24.69 12.56 -4.40
C SER A 49 -24.37 11.45 -3.40
N VAL A 50 -25.33 10.56 -3.12
CA VAL A 50 -25.13 9.43 -2.20
C VAL A 50 -24.07 8.45 -2.74
N PHE A 51 -24.07 8.16 -4.05
CA PHE A 51 -23.03 7.31 -4.64
C PHE A 51 -21.64 7.95 -4.54
N ARG A 52 -21.54 9.27 -4.75
CA ARG A 52 -20.29 10.01 -4.60
C ARG A 52 -19.77 9.98 -3.16
N GLU A 53 -20.61 10.26 -2.17
CA GLU A 53 -20.20 10.22 -0.76
C GLU A 53 -19.70 8.84 -0.34
N ASN A 54 -20.36 7.78 -0.79
CA ASN A 54 -19.94 6.40 -0.51
C ASN A 54 -18.61 6.07 -1.20
N ALA A 55 -18.43 6.49 -2.45
CA ALA A 55 -17.19 6.32 -3.19
C ALA A 55 -16.02 7.06 -2.52
N ASP A 56 -16.22 8.32 -2.13
CA ASP A 56 -15.23 9.13 -1.43
C ASP A 56 -14.83 8.48 -0.10
N THR A 57 -15.81 8.02 0.67
CA THR A 57 -15.57 7.30 1.94
C THR A 57 -14.75 6.03 1.71
N ALA A 58 -15.08 5.23 0.69
CA ALA A 58 -14.36 4.00 0.38
C ALA A 58 -12.89 4.29 -0.02
N ILE A 59 -12.66 5.32 -0.84
CA ILE A 59 -11.33 5.77 -1.23
C ILE A 59 -10.54 6.27 -0.01
N GLU A 60 -11.18 7.04 0.88
CA GLU A 60 -10.54 7.55 2.09
C GLU A 60 -10.08 6.43 3.02
N VAL A 61 -10.91 5.40 3.23
CA VAL A 61 -10.56 4.22 4.02
C VAL A 61 -9.35 3.49 3.43
N ALA A 62 -9.33 3.29 2.11
CA ALA A 62 -8.21 2.65 1.43
C ALA A 62 -6.91 3.48 1.57
N ARG A 63 -7.00 4.81 1.43
CA ARG A 63 -5.88 5.72 1.68
C ARG A 63 -5.38 5.66 3.11
N HIS A 64 -6.28 5.55 4.09
CA HIS A 64 -5.89 5.39 5.49
C HIS A 64 -5.14 4.08 5.72
N PHE A 65 -5.63 2.98 5.14
CA PHE A 65 -4.96 1.69 5.23
C PHE A 65 -3.55 1.72 4.63
N ILE A 66 -3.35 2.38 3.49
CA ILE A 66 -2.03 2.59 2.88
C ILE A 66 -1.09 3.35 3.83
N ARG A 67 -1.58 4.39 4.53
CA ARG A 67 -0.76 5.13 5.52
C ARG A 67 -0.30 4.22 6.65
N GLU A 68 -1.19 3.39 7.20
CA GLU A 68 -0.83 2.45 8.26
C GLU A 68 0.15 1.36 7.78
N LEU A 69 0.02 0.91 6.53
CA LEU A 69 1.01 0.00 5.93
C LEU A 69 2.39 0.66 5.81
N ASN A 70 2.45 1.92 5.38
CA ASN A 70 3.72 2.66 5.29
C ASN A 70 4.39 2.81 6.66
N LEU A 71 3.64 3.16 7.70
CA LEU A 71 4.16 3.24 9.06
C LEU A 71 4.77 1.91 9.53
N ASN A 72 4.10 0.79 9.25
CA ASN A 72 4.62 -0.54 9.58
C ASN A 72 5.88 -0.89 8.78
N ILE A 73 5.92 -0.59 7.48
CA ILE A 73 7.10 -0.79 6.63
C ILE A 73 8.30 -0.01 7.16
N GLU A 74 8.09 1.24 7.58
CA GLU A 74 9.13 2.08 8.18
C GLU A 74 9.66 1.50 9.49
N GLN A 75 8.79 0.99 10.36
CA GLN A 75 9.20 0.33 11.61
C GLN A 75 10.02 -0.94 11.33
N LEU A 76 9.62 -1.74 10.33
CA LEU A 76 10.37 -2.93 9.91
C LEU A 76 11.73 -2.56 9.30
N ASP A 77 11.82 -1.45 8.56
CA ASP A 77 13.08 -0.93 8.03
C ASP A 77 14.02 -0.48 9.15
N GLN A 78 13.50 0.24 10.15
CA GLN A 78 14.28 0.64 11.33
C GLN A 78 14.79 -0.57 12.12
N ALA A 79 13.95 -1.60 12.28
CA ALA A 79 14.36 -2.85 12.92
C ALA A 79 15.48 -3.53 12.12
N ALA A 80 15.34 -3.65 10.80
CA ALA A 80 16.36 -4.25 9.94
C ALA A 80 17.70 -3.52 9.98
N ARG A 81 17.69 -2.17 10.02
CA ARG A 81 18.89 -1.35 10.20
C ARG A 81 19.56 -1.56 11.56
N THR A 82 18.76 -1.66 12.62
CA THR A 82 19.27 -1.92 13.98
C THR A 82 20.02 -3.25 14.06
N TYR A 83 19.59 -4.25 13.28
CA TYR A 83 20.25 -5.56 13.19
C TYR A 83 21.38 -5.63 12.14
N GLY A 84 21.71 -4.55 11.43
CA GLY A 84 22.76 -4.53 10.39
C GLY A 84 22.40 -5.27 9.08
N LEU A 85 21.14 -5.71 8.93
CA LEU A 85 20.74 -6.60 7.83
C LEU A 85 20.71 -5.94 6.45
N ALA A 86 20.53 -4.62 6.42
CA ALA A 86 20.45 -3.87 5.18
C ALA A 86 21.79 -3.89 4.42
N GLU A 87 22.93 -3.90 5.12
CA GLU A 87 24.24 -4.05 4.50
C GLU A 87 24.55 -5.50 4.11
N ASP A 88 24.17 -6.48 4.94
CA ASP A 88 24.47 -7.89 4.70
C ASP A 88 23.65 -8.47 3.55
N THR A 89 22.40 -8.03 3.35
CA THR A 89 21.59 -8.46 2.21
C THR A 89 22.18 -7.96 0.89
N ASN A 90 22.67 -6.72 0.85
CA ASN A 90 23.34 -6.18 -0.34
C ASN A 90 24.67 -6.90 -0.63
N LYS A 91 25.47 -7.21 0.41
CA LYS A 91 26.71 -7.99 0.24
C LYS A 91 26.44 -9.42 -0.25
N THR A 92 25.40 -10.06 0.26
CA THR A 92 25.02 -11.42 -0.14
C THR A 92 24.52 -11.46 -1.59
N ASN A 93 23.68 -10.51 -1.99
CA ASN A 93 23.18 -10.42 -3.37
C ASN A 93 24.30 -10.09 -4.37
N ILE A 94 25.25 -9.22 -4.02
CA ILE A 94 26.42 -8.90 -4.86
C ILE A 94 27.34 -10.12 -5.02
N GLN A 95 27.55 -10.92 -3.98
CA GLN A 95 28.32 -12.17 -4.09
C GLN A 95 27.62 -13.22 -4.95
N GLN A 96 26.28 -13.25 -4.97
CA GLN A 96 25.51 -14.18 -5.79
C GLN A 96 25.37 -13.75 -7.25
N THR A 97 25.45 -12.45 -7.56
CA THR A 97 25.30 -11.91 -8.93
C THR A 97 26.61 -11.45 -9.57
N GLY A 98 27.69 -11.28 -8.81
CA GLY A 98 29.00 -10.80 -9.28
C GLY A 98 30.09 -11.87 -9.39
N GLY A 99 29.74 -13.15 -9.25
CA GLY A 99 30.66 -14.26 -9.46
C GLY A 99 30.50 -14.86 -10.85
N LEU A 100 30.97 -14.15 -11.89
CA LEU A 100 31.55 -14.65 -13.16
C LEU A 100 31.92 -13.47 -14.08
#